data_AF-A0A370FT40-F1
#
_entry.id   AF-A0A370FT40-F1
#
_cell.length_a   1.000
_cell.length_b   1.000
_cell.length_c   1.000
_cell.angle_alpha   90.00
_cell.angle_beta   90.00
_cell.angle_gamma   90.00
#
_symmetry.space_group_name_H-M   'P 1'
#
loop_
_entity.id
_entity.type
_entity.pdbx_description
1 polymer ?
#
loop_
_entity_poly.entity_id
_entity_poly.type
_entity_poly.pdbx_seq_one_letter_code
_entity_poly.pdbx_strand_id
1 'polypeptide(L)'
;MRAFTKSAIVAVATTVACTMPLGVAAAQTSPFGSLGSLGSSDPGTEEPGEVTPLVSLSKATDLVADGETITVTGSGFSGAGAGIYVGLIQDSKYSATDSTAWMTTKWLEATDIVGGAWTADIDVAAVKGHSNCLENTCSIYTVAAHGSPDRTQDTQTPVSFAAPVVVPAGPAVTVSKTTGLTNDEEITVTGTGFGREGQGIYVGLAQVDKYSGTNSSAFHSTEWIKAAQIVDGGFTTTLKATAIKGDANCYENACSIFTLADHNTIDDRSQDTQTPVTFAPPVVVPTGPAVTANKTTNLTVGETITVSGTGFEGAAAGTGLYYGIVQDDQFSTTNAGAWITTGFITKGQIVGGAWTATINATAVNGVSNCFVNACSIYTVMAHGSTDRSQDTKTPITFTAPAAAPVSAPVVDAPEIQNVASVQSDAGEGPPVAPLAIGGVIAAGLAVTALRRRS
;
A
#
# COMPACT_ATOMS: atom_id res chain seq x y z
N MET A 1 39.99 14.48 -26.79
CA MET A 1 40.11 13.00 -26.83
C MET A 1 40.46 12.49 -25.45
N ARG A 2 39.49 11.97 -24.71
CA ARG A 2 39.63 11.01 -23.60
C ARG A 2 38.24 10.44 -23.34
N ALA A 3 38.09 9.16 -23.63
CA ALA A 3 36.85 8.41 -23.57
C ALA A 3 36.54 8.04 -22.11
N PHE A 4 35.27 8.21 -21.70
CA PHE A 4 34.75 7.62 -20.47
C PHE A 4 33.87 6.43 -20.83
N THR A 5 34.32 5.27 -20.37
CA THR A 5 33.69 3.95 -20.48
C THR A 5 32.46 3.91 -19.57
N LYS A 6 31.30 3.55 -20.12
CA LYS A 6 30.08 3.26 -19.35
C LYS A 6 30.19 1.84 -18.79
N SER A 7 30.19 1.69 -17.47
CA SER A 7 29.94 0.41 -16.80
C SER A 7 28.50 0.39 -16.29
N ALA A 8 27.70 -0.53 -16.81
CA ALA A 8 26.36 -0.82 -16.34
C ALA A 8 26.44 -1.69 -15.08
N ILE A 9 25.78 -1.27 -14.01
CA ILE A 9 25.57 -2.10 -12.82
C ILE A 9 24.20 -2.75 -12.97
N VAL A 10 24.20 -4.07 -13.12
CA VAL A 10 23.02 -4.94 -13.10
C VAL A 10 22.71 -5.23 -11.63
N ALA A 11 21.56 -4.76 -11.15
CA ALA A 11 21.03 -5.15 -9.84
C ALA A 11 20.30 -6.49 -9.96
N VAL A 12 20.85 -7.53 -9.31
CA VAL A 12 20.20 -8.84 -9.15
C VAL A 12 19.43 -8.81 -7.84
N ALA A 13 18.10 -8.74 -7.93
CA ALA A 13 17.22 -8.95 -6.77
C ALA A 13 17.11 -10.46 -6.50
N THR A 14 17.64 -10.90 -5.35
CA THR A 14 17.45 -12.27 -4.85
C THR A 14 16.44 -12.24 -3.71
N THR A 15 15.24 -12.76 -3.98
CA THR A 15 14.22 -13.03 -2.97
C THR A 15 14.51 -14.38 -2.32
N VAL A 16 14.96 -14.39 -1.07
CA VAL A 16 15.02 -15.61 -0.24
C VAL A 16 13.76 -15.65 0.61
N ALA A 17 12.82 -16.52 0.25
CA ALA A 17 11.65 -16.83 1.04
C ALA A 17 12.02 -17.84 2.14
N CYS A 18 11.95 -17.42 3.41
CA CYS A 18 12.02 -18.34 4.55
C CYS A 18 10.62 -18.87 4.86
N THR A 19 10.38 -20.15 4.56
CA THR A 19 9.22 -20.91 5.02
C THR A 19 9.48 -21.41 6.43
N MET A 20 8.70 -20.97 7.42
CA MET A 20 8.66 -21.60 8.74
C MET A 20 7.53 -22.64 8.80
N PRO A 21 7.77 -23.85 9.36
CA PRO A 21 6.70 -24.79 9.64
C PRO A 21 6.00 -24.45 10.96
N LEU A 22 4.67 -24.34 10.90
CA LEU A 22 3.77 -24.29 12.05
C LEU A 22 3.77 -25.66 12.77
N GLY A 23 4.27 -25.70 14.00
CA GLY A 23 4.12 -26.83 14.90
C GLY A 23 2.73 -26.82 15.55
N VAL A 24 1.88 -27.77 15.14
CA VAL A 24 0.55 -28.01 15.70
C VAL A 24 0.69 -28.75 17.03
N ALA A 25 0.18 -28.15 18.11
CA ALA A 25 -0.03 -28.83 19.38
C ALA A 25 -1.22 -29.80 19.25
N ALA A 26 -0.97 -31.11 19.37
CA ALA A 26 -2.00 -32.12 19.50
C ALA A 26 -1.88 -32.80 20.87
N ALA A 27 -2.85 -32.48 21.74
CA ALA A 27 -3.15 -33.27 22.92
C ALA A 27 -3.77 -34.61 22.47
N GLN A 28 -3.26 -35.73 22.98
CA GLN A 28 -3.97 -37.00 22.96
C GLN A 28 -4.00 -37.61 24.35
N THR A 29 -5.22 -37.89 24.78
CA THR A 29 -5.62 -38.49 26.04
C THR A 29 -5.83 -40.01 25.87
N SER A 30 -5.29 -40.76 26.85
CA SER A 30 -5.86 -42.02 27.43
C SER A 30 -5.69 -43.35 26.65
N PRO A 31 -6.05 -44.53 27.22
CA PRO A 31 -5.70 -45.14 28.53
C PRO A 31 -5.38 -46.69 28.46
N PHE A 32 -5.05 -47.31 29.61
CA PHE A 32 -4.92 -48.77 29.90
C PHE A 32 -3.69 -49.51 29.31
N GLY A 33 -2.98 -50.42 29.99
CA GLY A 33 -3.09 -50.93 31.36
C GLY A 33 -2.12 -52.12 31.60
N SER A 34 -1.66 -52.21 32.86
CA SER A 34 -1.42 -53.42 33.68
C SER A 34 -0.26 -54.40 33.40
N LEU A 35 0.53 -54.58 34.47
CA LEU A 35 1.04 -55.81 35.15
C LEU A 35 2.51 -55.53 35.53
N GLY A 36 2.91 -55.28 36.78
CA GLY A 36 2.64 -56.04 38.00
C GLY A 36 3.99 -56.53 38.53
N SER A 37 4.48 -55.97 39.64
CA SER A 37 5.41 -56.65 40.55
C SER A 37 5.34 -56.01 41.93
N LEU A 38 5.16 -56.86 42.92
CA LEU A 38 4.88 -56.55 44.31
C LEU A 38 6.19 -56.30 45.08
N GLY A 39 6.17 -55.32 46.00
CA GLY A 39 7.27 -55.12 46.94
C GLY A 39 6.93 -54.08 48.01
N SER A 40 6.45 -54.59 49.15
CA SER A 40 6.33 -54.06 50.52
C SER A 40 6.32 -52.55 50.83
N SER A 41 5.33 -52.24 51.66
CA SER A 41 5.01 -51.00 52.39
C SER A 41 6.11 -50.49 53.34
N ASP A 42 6.30 -49.17 53.34
CA ASP A 42 6.62 -48.36 54.52
C ASP A 42 5.98 -46.96 54.32
N PRO A 43 5.28 -46.34 55.30
CA PRO A 43 4.73 -45.01 55.13
C PRO A 43 5.85 -44.00 55.41
N GLY A 44 6.65 -43.71 54.38
CA GLY A 44 7.61 -42.63 54.41
C GLY A 44 6.89 -41.29 54.44
N THR A 45 7.17 -40.48 55.46
CA THR A 45 6.97 -39.03 55.47
C THR A 45 7.32 -38.44 54.11
N GLU A 46 6.39 -37.70 53.49
CA GLU A 46 6.71 -36.88 52.31
C GLU A 46 7.89 -35.98 52.69
N GLU A 47 9.05 -36.30 52.11
CA GLU A 47 10.18 -35.39 52.04
C GLU A 47 9.68 -34.11 51.36
N PRO A 48 9.89 -32.91 51.94
CA PRO A 48 9.54 -31.68 51.26
C PRO A 48 10.21 -31.71 49.89
N GLY A 49 9.41 -31.74 48.83
CA GLY A 49 9.93 -31.84 47.46
C GLY A 49 11.02 -30.80 47.28
N GLU A 50 12.20 -31.25 46.83
CA GLU A 50 13.36 -30.42 46.57
C GLU A 50 12.92 -29.24 45.69
N VAL A 51 12.81 -28.05 46.29
CA VAL A 51 12.36 -26.85 45.57
C VAL A 51 13.50 -26.41 44.65
N THR A 52 13.33 -26.63 43.35
CA THR A 52 14.32 -26.21 42.35
C THR A 52 14.28 -24.68 42.21
N PRO A 53 15.42 -23.97 42.33
CA PRO A 53 15.47 -22.54 42.12
C PRO A 53 15.04 -22.15 40.70
N LEU A 54 14.23 -21.10 40.59
CA LEU A 54 13.72 -20.57 39.33
C LEU A 54 13.90 -19.06 39.25
N VAL A 55 14.33 -18.57 38.09
CA VAL A 55 14.51 -17.14 37.80
C VAL A 55 13.58 -16.71 36.66
N SER A 56 12.96 -15.55 36.83
CA SER A 56 12.18 -14.86 35.79
C SER A 56 12.70 -13.44 35.59
N LEU A 57 12.71 -12.98 34.33
CA LEU A 57 13.18 -11.65 33.94
C LEU A 57 12.00 -10.80 33.50
N SER A 58 12.00 -9.50 33.83
CA SER A 58 11.03 -8.54 33.28
C SER A 58 11.14 -8.43 31.76
N LYS A 59 12.33 -8.69 31.21
CA LYS A 59 12.64 -8.74 29.79
C LYS A 59 13.84 -9.66 29.56
N ALA A 60 13.72 -10.56 28.59
CA ALA A 60 14.76 -11.54 28.26
C ALA A 60 15.29 -11.41 26.83
N THR A 61 14.51 -10.83 25.92
CA THR A 61 14.88 -10.63 24.51
C THR A 61 14.79 -9.18 24.12
N ASP A 62 15.41 -8.84 22.98
CA ASP A 62 15.39 -7.49 22.41
C ASP A 62 15.91 -6.45 23.39
N LEU A 63 16.90 -6.85 24.20
CA LEU A 63 17.52 -5.96 25.16
C LEU A 63 18.30 -4.84 24.44
N VAL A 64 18.29 -3.62 24.98
CA VAL A 64 18.97 -2.46 24.41
C VAL A 64 20.49 -2.69 24.48
N ALA A 65 21.15 -2.68 23.32
CA ALA A 65 22.57 -3.01 23.22
C ALA A 65 23.47 -2.08 24.05
N ASP A 66 23.16 -0.78 24.06
CA ASP A 66 23.90 0.27 24.82
C ASP A 66 23.65 0.22 26.34
N GLY A 67 22.64 -0.53 26.77
CA GLY A 67 22.32 -0.73 28.16
C GLY A 67 20.86 -0.48 28.51
N GLU A 68 20.30 -1.32 29.37
CA GLU A 68 19.06 -1.04 30.12
C GLU A 68 19.06 -1.78 31.46
N THR A 69 18.12 -1.43 32.34
CA THR A 69 17.94 -2.12 33.63
C THR A 69 16.76 -3.07 33.52
N ILE A 70 16.96 -4.33 33.90
CA ILE A 70 15.88 -5.33 34.00
C ILE A 70 15.66 -5.74 35.45
N THR A 71 14.42 -6.09 35.79
CA THR A 71 14.07 -6.66 37.08
C THR A 71 14.16 -8.17 36.99
N VAL A 72 14.97 -8.76 37.86
CA VAL A 72 15.20 -10.20 38.00
C VAL A 72 14.51 -10.67 39.29
N THR A 73 13.68 -11.70 39.18
CA THR A 73 12.95 -12.29 40.32
C THR A 73 13.32 -13.75 40.46
N GLY A 74 13.60 -14.20 41.68
CA GLY A 74 13.89 -15.59 41.99
C GLY A 74 12.89 -16.21 42.96
N SER A 75 12.70 -17.52 42.86
CA SER A 75 11.89 -18.34 43.77
C SER A 75 12.55 -19.70 44.01
N GLY A 76 12.27 -20.35 45.14
CA GLY A 76 12.88 -21.65 45.49
C GLY A 76 14.33 -21.57 45.96
N PHE A 77 14.84 -20.37 46.28
CA PHE A 77 16.20 -20.18 46.78
C PHE A 77 16.29 -20.40 48.29
N SER A 78 17.48 -20.67 48.80
CA SER A 78 17.73 -20.77 50.23
C SER A 78 18.27 -19.44 50.77
N GLY A 79 17.62 -18.91 51.80
CA GLY A 79 18.14 -17.76 52.58
C GLY A 79 19.20 -18.16 53.62
N ALA A 80 19.80 -19.36 53.52
CA ALA A 80 20.88 -19.78 54.39
C ALA A 80 22.27 -19.45 53.81
N GLY A 81 23.30 -19.51 54.64
CA GLY A 81 24.68 -19.27 54.21
C GLY A 81 24.97 -17.80 53.92
N ALA A 82 25.74 -17.53 52.87
CA ALA A 82 26.24 -16.18 52.55
C ALA A 82 25.43 -15.45 51.47
N GLY A 83 24.27 -15.98 51.08
CA GLY A 83 23.43 -15.44 50.01
C GLY A 83 23.88 -15.86 48.60
N ILE A 84 23.51 -15.08 47.60
CA ILE A 84 23.77 -15.36 46.17
C ILE A 84 24.29 -14.14 45.42
N TYR A 85 25.05 -14.37 44.35
CA TYR A 85 25.29 -13.38 43.31
C TYR A 85 24.31 -13.57 42.16
N VAL A 86 23.82 -12.46 41.58
CA VAL A 86 23.00 -12.45 40.37
C VAL A 86 23.55 -11.41 39.38
N GLY A 87 23.56 -11.73 38.08
CA GLY A 87 24.13 -10.81 37.10
C GLY A 87 24.39 -11.42 35.72
N LEU A 88 24.81 -10.56 34.78
CA LEU A 88 25.03 -10.92 33.37
C LEU A 88 26.42 -11.49 33.14
N ILE A 89 26.49 -12.62 32.42
CA ILE A 89 27.73 -13.24 31.99
C ILE A 89 27.61 -13.69 30.52
N GLN A 90 28.71 -13.57 29.78
CA GLN A 90 28.87 -14.27 28.50
C GLN A 90 29.14 -15.74 28.76
N ASP A 91 28.31 -16.64 28.21
CA ASP A 91 28.28 -18.05 28.61
C ASP A 91 29.63 -18.74 28.42
N SER A 92 30.33 -18.47 27.31
CA SER A 92 31.64 -19.04 27.03
C SER A 92 32.76 -18.55 27.95
N LYS A 93 32.46 -17.60 28.84
CA LYS A 93 33.37 -17.06 29.86
C LYS A 93 32.88 -17.31 31.27
N TYR A 94 31.79 -18.06 31.45
CA TYR A 94 31.20 -18.33 32.76
C TYR A 94 32.24 -18.87 33.75
N SER A 95 32.22 -18.29 34.96
CA SER A 95 32.98 -18.80 36.10
C SER A 95 32.23 -18.47 37.39
N ALA A 96 31.96 -19.51 38.18
CA ALA A 96 31.33 -19.38 39.50
C ALA A 96 32.25 -18.73 40.55
N THR A 97 33.55 -18.72 40.31
CA THR A 97 34.57 -18.30 41.30
C THR A 97 35.42 -17.12 40.86
N ASP A 98 35.37 -16.74 39.58
CA ASP A 98 36.10 -15.60 39.04
C ASP A 98 35.13 -14.44 38.76
N SER A 99 35.21 -13.38 39.57
CA SER A 99 34.36 -12.20 39.42
C SER A 99 34.63 -11.44 38.12
N THR A 100 35.79 -11.61 37.48
CA THR A 100 36.11 -10.89 36.24
C THR A 100 35.36 -11.43 35.01
N ALA A 101 34.77 -12.62 35.11
CA ALA A 101 33.86 -13.18 34.11
C ALA A 101 32.55 -12.40 34.00
N TRP A 102 32.17 -11.68 35.06
CA TRP A 102 30.86 -11.04 35.15
C TRP A 102 30.86 -9.68 34.46
N MET A 103 29.88 -9.47 33.60
CA MET A 103 29.62 -8.17 32.99
C MET A 103 28.93 -7.28 34.02
N THR A 104 27.94 -7.80 34.73
CA THR A 104 27.32 -7.15 35.88
C THR A 104 27.10 -8.15 36.99
N THR A 105 27.11 -7.67 38.23
CA THR A 105 26.91 -8.52 39.41
C THR A 105 26.25 -7.70 40.50
N LYS A 106 25.29 -8.32 41.19
CA LYS A 106 24.73 -7.85 42.45
C LYS A 106 24.78 -8.98 43.45
N TRP A 107 25.20 -8.67 44.67
CA TRP A 107 25.11 -9.60 45.79
C TRP A 107 23.76 -9.40 46.48
N LEU A 108 23.09 -10.50 46.77
CA LEU A 108 21.92 -10.58 47.63
C LEU A 108 22.33 -11.30 48.90
N GLU A 109 22.13 -10.65 50.03
CA GLU A 109 22.40 -11.23 51.34
C GLU A 109 21.38 -12.32 51.65
N ALA A 110 21.72 -13.22 52.59
CA ALA A 110 20.80 -14.23 53.10
C ALA A 110 19.45 -13.64 53.53
N THR A 111 19.46 -12.43 54.11
CA THR A 111 18.26 -11.71 54.56
C THR A 111 17.40 -11.14 53.42
N ASP A 112 17.95 -11.01 52.21
CA ASP A 112 17.21 -10.57 51.03
C ASP A 112 16.35 -11.70 50.42
N ILE A 113 16.58 -12.94 50.85
CA ILE A 113 15.87 -14.14 50.38
C ILE A 113 14.84 -14.55 51.44
N VAL A 114 13.61 -14.04 51.29
CA VAL A 114 12.52 -14.27 52.26
C VAL A 114 11.56 -15.31 51.73
N GLY A 115 11.36 -16.40 52.48
CA GLY A 115 10.48 -17.51 52.04
C GLY A 115 10.94 -18.15 50.73
N GLY A 116 12.25 -18.05 50.43
CA GLY A 116 12.86 -18.52 49.19
C GLY A 116 12.63 -17.65 47.96
N ALA A 117 12.12 -16.43 48.13
CA ALA A 117 11.90 -15.47 47.05
C ALA A 117 12.76 -14.21 47.23
N TRP A 118 13.11 -13.56 46.12
CA TRP A 118 13.86 -12.31 46.07
C TRP A 118 13.62 -11.56 44.75
N THR A 119 13.93 -10.26 44.72
CA THR A 119 13.89 -9.42 43.52
C THR A 119 15.10 -8.48 43.47
N ALA A 120 15.66 -8.26 42.28
CA ALA A 120 16.79 -7.38 42.06
C ALA A 120 16.75 -6.71 40.68
N ASP A 121 17.05 -5.41 40.64
CA ASP A 121 17.35 -4.73 39.39
C ASP A 121 18.81 -4.96 38.99
N ILE A 122 19.01 -5.31 37.71
CA ILE A 122 20.30 -5.62 37.11
C ILE A 122 20.44 -4.82 35.83
N ASP A 123 21.51 -4.02 35.77
CA ASP A 123 21.92 -3.37 34.53
C ASP A 123 22.49 -4.42 33.58
N VAL A 124 22.06 -4.39 32.33
CA VAL A 124 22.50 -5.29 31.26
C VAL A 124 22.93 -4.45 30.08
N ALA A 125 24.10 -4.75 29.51
CA ALA A 125 24.63 -4.10 28.31
C ALA A 125 25.26 -5.18 27.43
N ALA A 126 25.13 -5.05 26.11
CA ALA A 126 25.55 -6.11 25.19
C ALA A 126 27.07 -6.26 25.13
N VAL A 127 27.83 -5.19 25.34
CA VAL A 127 29.30 -5.20 25.33
C VAL A 127 29.82 -4.58 26.61
N LYS A 128 30.66 -5.31 27.34
CA LYS A 128 31.34 -4.81 28.54
C LYS A 128 32.67 -5.51 28.76
N GLY A 129 33.74 -4.73 28.90
CA GLY A 129 35.09 -5.26 28.96
C GLY A 129 35.39 -6.09 27.71
N HIS A 130 35.79 -7.35 27.89
CA HIS A 130 36.06 -8.26 26.79
C HIS A 130 34.84 -9.04 26.31
N SER A 131 33.69 -8.95 26.98
CA SER A 131 32.50 -9.74 26.67
C SER A 131 31.61 -9.04 25.64
N ASN A 132 31.07 -9.82 24.71
CA ASN A 132 30.23 -9.35 23.60
C ASN A 132 29.05 -10.30 23.36
N CYS A 133 27.88 -9.91 23.88
CA CYS A 133 26.61 -10.61 23.77
C CYS A 133 25.88 -10.41 22.42
N LEU A 134 26.44 -9.58 21.52
CA LEU A 134 25.96 -9.49 20.14
C LEU A 134 26.55 -10.60 19.27
N GLU A 135 27.70 -11.14 19.67
CA GLU A 135 28.42 -12.20 18.96
C GLU A 135 28.32 -13.56 19.66
N ASN A 136 28.11 -13.57 20.98
CA ASN A 136 28.14 -14.76 21.82
C ASN A 136 26.86 -14.84 22.66
N THR A 137 26.51 -16.05 23.10
CA THR A 137 25.37 -16.22 24.01
C THR A 137 25.70 -15.65 25.40
N CYS A 138 24.71 -15.04 26.02
CA CYS A 138 24.79 -14.48 27.36
C CYS A 138 23.56 -14.86 28.16
N SER A 139 23.73 -14.95 29.48
CA SER A 139 22.66 -15.31 30.41
C SER A 139 22.76 -14.50 31.70
N ILE A 140 21.63 -14.33 32.38
CA ILE A 140 21.61 -13.98 33.79
C ILE A 140 21.91 -15.24 34.59
N TYR A 141 22.98 -15.23 35.36
CA TYR A 141 23.33 -16.30 36.28
C TYR A 141 22.93 -15.94 37.70
N THR A 142 22.54 -16.96 38.46
CA THR A 142 22.63 -16.91 39.92
C THR A 142 23.71 -17.89 40.36
N VAL A 143 24.44 -17.53 41.41
CA VAL A 143 25.62 -18.26 41.88
C VAL A 143 25.64 -18.17 43.40
N ALA A 144 25.70 -19.32 44.10
CA ALA A 144 25.88 -19.32 45.55
C ALA A 144 27.13 -18.50 45.94
N ALA A 145 26.99 -17.56 46.87
CA ALA A 145 28.01 -16.54 47.12
C ALA A 145 29.29 -17.09 47.77
N HIS A 146 30.36 -16.30 47.69
CA HIS A 146 31.65 -16.50 48.38
C HIS A 146 32.31 -17.89 48.18
N GLY A 147 32.16 -18.46 46.98
CA GLY A 147 32.84 -19.71 46.63
C GLY A 147 32.26 -20.95 47.31
N SER A 148 30.99 -20.89 47.70
CA SER A 148 30.26 -22.05 48.24
C SER A 148 30.45 -23.29 47.33
N PRO A 149 30.83 -24.46 47.90
CA PRO A 149 30.90 -25.70 47.15
C PRO A 149 29.50 -26.25 46.81
N ASP A 150 28.46 -25.81 47.54
CA ASP A 150 27.07 -26.09 47.22
C ASP A 150 26.62 -25.15 46.10
N ARG A 151 26.29 -25.76 44.94
CA ARG A 151 25.85 -25.12 43.69
C ARG A 151 24.38 -25.41 43.38
N THR A 152 23.61 -25.90 44.35
CA THR A 152 22.17 -26.15 44.18
C THR A 152 21.38 -24.87 43.87
N GLN A 153 21.94 -23.71 44.22
CA GLN A 153 21.36 -22.39 43.97
C GLN A 153 21.82 -21.74 42.66
N ASP A 154 22.51 -22.48 41.79
CA ASP A 154 22.96 -21.95 40.51
C ASP A 154 21.87 -22.06 39.46
N THR A 155 21.62 -20.94 38.78
CA THR A 155 20.71 -20.91 37.64
C THR A 155 21.35 -20.21 36.47
N GLN A 156 20.91 -20.57 35.26
CA GLN A 156 21.24 -19.88 34.03
C GLN A 156 19.95 -19.51 33.30
N THR A 157 19.72 -18.23 33.07
CA THR A 157 18.55 -17.73 32.32
C THR A 157 19.01 -16.97 31.08
N PRO A 158 18.86 -17.52 29.87
CA PRO A 158 19.36 -16.90 28.65
C PRO A 158 18.75 -15.52 28.38
N VAL A 159 19.55 -14.63 27.80
CA VAL A 159 19.10 -13.33 27.30
C VAL A 159 19.58 -13.06 25.88
N SER A 160 18.86 -12.22 25.15
CA SER A 160 19.29 -11.71 23.85
C SER A 160 19.14 -10.19 23.75
N PHE A 161 20.10 -9.56 23.08
CA PHE A 161 20.07 -8.14 22.77
C PHE A 161 19.55 -7.92 21.36
N ALA A 162 18.84 -6.80 21.18
CA ALA A 162 18.47 -6.34 19.84
C ALA A 162 19.76 -6.13 19.02
N ALA A 163 19.71 -6.51 17.74
CA ALA A 163 20.81 -6.19 16.83
C ALA A 163 21.04 -4.66 16.88
N PRO A 164 22.31 -4.20 16.86
CA PRO A 164 22.59 -2.78 16.76
C PRO A 164 21.82 -2.23 15.56
N VAL A 165 21.11 -1.13 15.75
CA VAL A 165 20.60 -0.37 14.62
C VAL A 165 21.85 0.13 13.89
N VAL A 166 22.21 -0.56 12.81
CA VAL A 166 23.26 -0.10 11.90
C VAL A 166 22.70 1.15 11.25
N VAL A 167 22.95 2.31 11.87
CA VAL A 167 22.82 3.58 11.17
C VAL A 167 23.76 3.46 9.98
N PRO A 168 23.27 3.57 8.74
CA PRO A 168 24.13 3.53 7.56
C PRO A 168 25.31 4.49 7.77
N ALA A 169 26.51 4.07 7.36
CA ALA A 169 27.66 4.96 7.41
C ALA A 169 27.40 6.14 6.45
N GLY A 170 27.00 7.28 7.01
CA GLY A 170 26.65 8.50 6.28
C GLY A 170 25.16 8.86 6.35
N PRO A 171 24.81 10.08 5.91
CA PRO A 171 23.45 10.57 5.93
C PRO A 171 22.55 9.75 5.00
N ALA A 172 21.35 9.42 5.46
CA ALA A 172 20.32 8.74 4.68
C ALA A 172 18.96 9.39 4.94
N VAL A 173 18.13 9.47 3.89
CA VAL A 173 16.80 10.07 3.94
C VAL A 173 15.75 9.06 3.50
N THR A 174 14.64 9.05 4.24
CA THR A 174 13.40 8.36 3.89
C THR A 174 12.28 9.39 3.80
N VAL A 175 11.37 9.19 2.85
CA VAL A 175 10.23 10.08 2.61
C VAL A 175 8.97 9.23 2.70
N SER A 176 7.93 9.72 3.38
CA SER A 176 6.67 8.99 3.59
C SER A 176 6.02 8.51 2.28
N LYS A 177 6.27 9.23 1.19
CA LYS A 177 5.84 8.89 -0.16
C LYS A 177 6.80 9.49 -1.19
N THR A 178 7.25 8.68 -2.13
CA THR A 178 8.19 9.10 -3.19
C THR A 178 7.60 9.02 -4.60
N THR A 179 6.42 8.42 -4.76
CA THR A 179 5.78 8.26 -6.07
C THR A 179 4.31 8.64 -6.03
N GLY A 180 3.78 9.11 -7.15
CA GLY A 180 2.38 9.50 -7.26
C GLY A 180 2.00 10.64 -6.33
N LEU A 181 2.93 11.57 -6.06
CA LEU A 181 2.65 12.76 -5.27
C LEU A 181 1.62 13.64 -5.97
N THR A 182 0.67 14.19 -5.22
CA THR A 182 -0.21 15.26 -5.73
C THR A 182 0.41 16.63 -5.46
N ASN A 183 0.05 17.65 -6.24
CA ASN A 183 0.59 18.99 -6.01
C ASN A 183 0.23 19.50 -4.61
N ASP A 184 1.24 20.02 -3.92
CA ASP A 184 1.18 20.55 -2.55
C ASP A 184 0.79 19.52 -1.47
N GLU A 185 0.89 18.22 -1.77
CA GLU A 185 0.78 17.16 -0.77
C GLU A 185 1.84 17.33 0.32
N GLU A 186 1.45 17.21 1.59
CA GLU A 186 2.41 17.20 2.70
C GLU A 186 3.06 15.83 2.83
N ILE A 187 4.39 15.81 2.74
CA ILE A 187 5.21 14.61 2.93
C ILE A 187 6.03 14.74 4.21
N THR A 188 6.22 13.62 4.90
CA THR A 188 7.16 13.53 6.03
C THR A 188 8.51 13.08 5.52
N VAL A 189 9.58 13.77 5.92
CA VAL A 189 10.96 13.46 5.59
C VAL A 189 11.69 13.11 6.88
N THR A 190 12.26 11.92 6.94
CA THR A 190 13.03 11.40 8.09
C THR A 190 14.47 11.14 7.66
N GLY A 191 15.42 11.74 8.38
CA GLY A 191 16.85 11.52 8.15
C GLY A 191 17.50 10.72 9.28
N THR A 192 18.56 9.99 8.95
CA THR A 192 19.43 9.26 9.89
C THR A 192 20.90 9.42 9.49
N GLY A 193 21.82 9.30 10.44
CA GLY A 193 23.27 9.39 10.16
C GLY A 193 23.77 10.81 9.88
N PHE A 194 23.01 11.84 10.24
CA PHE A 194 23.40 13.24 10.06
C PHE A 194 24.26 13.74 11.23
N GLY A 195 25.21 14.62 10.92
CA GLY A 195 26.08 15.25 11.91
C GLY A 195 25.39 16.43 12.60
N ARG A 196 25.87 16.78 13.81
CA ARG A 196 25.49 18.03 14.50
C ARG A 196 26.48 19.17 14.26
N GLU A 197 27.51 18.94 13.45
CA GLU A 197 28.52 19.93 13.09
C GLU A 197 27.85 21.12 12.35
N GLY A 198 28.34 22.33 12.59
CA GLY A 198 27.82 23.54 11.96
C GLY A 198 26.48 24.04 12.53
N GLN A 199 25.68 24.70 11.68
CA GLN A 199 24.40 25.31 12.09
C GLN A 199 23.16 24.46 11.76
N GLY A 200 23.36 23.23 11.28
CA GLY A 200 22.30 22.31 10.88
C GLY A 200 22.31 22.04 9.37
N ILE A 201 21.16 21.59 8.85
CA ILE A 201 20.99 21.17 7.46
C ILE A 201 19.72 21.75 6.85
N TYR A 202 19.69 21.95 5.54
CA TYR A 202 18.46 22.17 4.80
C TYR A 202 17.93 20.86 4.24
N VAL A 203 16.62 20.75 4.17
CA VAL A 203 15.87 19.70 3.48
C VAL A 203 15.00 20.38 2.45
N GLY A 204 15.12 20.05 1.16
CA GLY A 204 14.36 20.77 0.14
C GLY A 204 14.04 19.95 -1.10
N LEU A 205 12.89 20.24 -1.72
CA LEU A 205 12.49 19.67 -3.00
C LEU A 205 13.04 20.54 -4.12
N ALA A 206 13.69 19.96 -5.12
CA ALA A 206 14.13 20.68 -6.32
C ALA A 206 14.05 19.82 -7.57
N GLN A 207 13.89 20.47 -8.73
CA GLN A 207 14.14 19.86 -10.03
C GLN A 207 15.65 19.61 -10.19
N VAL A 208 16.03 18.41 -10.59
CA VAL A 208 17.41 17.91 -10.50
C VAL A 208 18.39 18.71 -11.36
N ASP A 209 18.02 19.06 -12.58
CA ASP A 209 18.84 19.85 -13.52
C ASP A 209 18.85 21.36 -13.21
N LYS A 210 18.01 21.83 -12.28
CA LYS A 210 17.97 23.21 -11.78
C LYS A 210 18.44 23.35 -10.34
N TYR A 211 18.79 22.23 -9.69
CA TYR A 211 19.26 22.20 -8.32
C TYR A 211 20.52 23.06 -8.14
N SER A 212 20.56 23.79 -7.02
CA SER A 212 21.74 24.53 -6.58
C SER A 212 21.83 24.51 -5.06
N GLY A 213 22.97 24.05 -4.54
CA GLY A 213 23.25 24.07 -3.10
C GLY A 213 23.50 25.47 -2.53
N THR A 214 23.56 26.51 -3.36
CA THR A 214 23.90 27.89 -2.96
C THR A 214 22.81 28.90 -3.28
N ASN A 215 21.78 28.49 -4.03
CA ASN A 215 20.69 29.35 -4.45
C ASN A 215 19.36 28.78 -3.96
N SER A 216 18.76 29.45 -2.98
CA SER A 216 17.48 29.04 -2.38
C SER A 216 16.31 29.04 -3.39
N SER A 217 16.39 29.81 -4.49
CA SER A 217 15.32 29.81 -5.49
C SER A 217 15.23 28.53 -6.32
N ALA A 218 16.27 27.68 -6.28
CA ALA A 218 16.27 26.36 -6.91
C ALA A 218 15.31 25.38 -6.22
N PHE A 219 14.95 25.63 -4.97
CA PHE A 219 14.07 24.75 -4.21
C PHE A 219 12.61 25.18 -4.34
N HIS A 220 11.74 24.20 -4.57
CA HIS A 220 10.30 24.32 -4.61
C HIS A 220 9.78 24.66 -3.21
N SER A 221 10.21 23.85 -2.25
CA SER A 221 9.96 23.95 -0.81
C SER A 221 11.24 23.61 -0.07
N THR A 222 11.44 24.22 1.10
CA THR A 222 12.64 24.02 1.94
C THR A 222 12.31 24.18 3.40
N GLU A 223 12.92 23.34 4.22
CA GLU A 223 12.94 23.42 5.68
C GLU A 223 14.37 23.46 6.19
N TRP A 224 14.59 24.20 7.28
CA TRP A 224 15.89 24.25 7.96
C TRP A 224 15.82 23.49 9.27
N ILE A 225 16.61 22.42 9.37
CA ILE A 225 16.74 21.60 10.56
C ILE A 225 17.96 22.10 11.33
N LYS A 226 17.73 22.76 12.45
CA LYS A 226 18.80 23.27 13.32
C LYS A 226 19.58 22.10 13.90
N ALA A 227 20.87 22.30 14.18
CA ALA A 227 21.73 21.27 14.78
C ALA A 227 21.12 20.65 16.06
N ALA A 228 20.42 21.44 16.88
CA ALA A 228 19.75 20.97 18.10
C ALA A 228 18.54 20.04 17.84
N GLN A 229 17.99 20.03 16.62
CA GLN A 229 16.87 19.16 16.21
C GLN A 229 17.36 17.81 15.66
N ILE A 230 18.68 17.65 15.45
CA ILE A 230 19.27 16.39 15.01
C ILE A 230 19.63 15.58 16.26
N VAL A 231 18.75 14.69 16.71
CA VAL A 231 18.95 13.89 17.93
C VAL A 231 19.46 12.51 17.54
N ASP A 232 20.59 12.09 18.12
CA ASP A 232 21.28 10.83 17.81
C ASP A 232 21.45 10.55 16.31
N GLY A 233 21.77 11.61 15.56
CA GLY A 233 21.93 11.59 14.11
C GLY A 233 20.64 11.54 13.29
N GLY A 234 19.48 11.61 13.95
CA GLY A 234 18.16 11.56 13.34
C GLY A 234 17.39 12.87 13.39
N PHE A 235 16.52 13.09 12.42
CA PHE A 235 15.53 14.17 12.42
C PHE A 235 14.24 13.76 11.70
N THR A 236 13.16 14.49 11.94
CA THR A 236 11.91 14.39 11.17
C THR A 236 11.38 15.80 10.87
N THR A 237 10.92 16.03 9.65
CA THR A 237 10.26 17.27 9.23
C THR A 237 9.16 17.01 8.20
N THR A 238 8.32 18.02 7.95
CA THR A 238 7.30 17.99 6.91
C THR A 238 7.66 18.94 5.78
N LEU A 239 7.42 18.54 4.54
CA LEU A 239 7.67 19.36 3.37
C LEU A 239 6.45 19.33 2.44
N LYS A 240 6.10 20.46 1.82
CA LYS A 240 5.10 20.48 0.75
C LYS A 240 5.70 20.02 -0.57
N ALA A 241 5.08 19.02 -1.21
CA ALA A 241 5.44 18.54 -2.53
C ALA A 241 4.88 19.49 -3.61
N THR A 242 5.43 20.69 -3.74
CA THR A 242 5.02 21.65 -4.78
C THR A 242 5.62 21.25 -6.13
N ALA A 243 4.78 20.86 -7.10
CA ALA A 243 5.23 20.28 -8.36
C ALA A 243 5.84 21.32 -9.32
N ILE A 244 5.33 22.54 -9.33
CA ILE A 244 5.77 23.62 -10.22
C ILE A 244 6.17 24.85 -9.40
N LYS A 245 7.36 25.40 -9.66
CA LYS A 245 7.80 26.69 -9.11
C LYS A 245 8.67 27.44 -10.09
N GLY A 246 8.24 28.66 -10.46
CA GLY A 246 8.89 29.41 -11.53
C GLY A 246 8.94 28.57 -12.81
N ASP A 247 10.12 28.44 -13.39
CA ASP A 247 10.32 27.63 -14.60
C ASP A 247 10.55 26.13 -14.31
N ALA A 248 10.58 25.71 -13.05
CA ALA A 248 10.78 24.30 -12.68
C ALA A 248 9.44 23.55 -12.66
N ASN A 249 9.41 22.36 -13.24
CA ASN A 249 8.23 21.52 -13.42
C ASN A 249 8.53 20.03 -13.19
N CYS A 250 8.11 19.51 -12.03
CA CYS A 250 8.28 18.11 -11.62
C CYS A 250 7.30 17.13 -12.26
N TYR A 251 6.33 17.60 -13.06
CA TYR A 251 5.51 16.70 -13.88
C TYR A 251 6.25 16.25 -15.14
N GLU A 252 7.18 17.08 -15.61
CA GLU A 252 7.91 16.86 -16.86
C GLU A 252 9.36 16.45 -16.63
N ASN A 253 9.95 16.87 -15.51
CA ASN A 253 11.37 16.70 -15.22
C ASN A 253 11.58 15.94 -13.90
N ALA A 254 12.76 15.32 -13.78
CA ALA A 254 13.14 14.63 -12.55
C ALA A 254 13.25 15.62 -11.39
N CYS A 255 12.65 15.25 -10.25
CA CYS A 255 12.75 16.00 -9.00
C CYS A 255 13.24 15.10 -7.88
N SER A 256 13.80 15.69 -6.83
CA SER A 256 14.31 14.97 -5.67
C SER A 256 14.20 15.82 -4.41
N ILE A 257 14.11 15.14 -3.26
CA ILE A 257 14.38 15.74 -1.96
C ILE A 257 15.89 15.71 -1.75
N PHE A 258 16.47 16.88 -1.51
CA PHE A 258 17.87 17.07 -1.21
C PHE A 258 18.06 17.40 0.26
N THR A 259 19.16 16.92 0.83
CA THR A 259 19.72 17.51 2.05
C THR A 259 21.03 18.19 1.72
N LEU A 260 21.36 19.23 2.48
CA LEU A 260 22.63 19.93 2.37
C LEU A 260 23.01 20.53 3.72
N ALA A 261 24.31 20.61 3.98
CA ALA A 261 24.81 21.42 5.10
C ALA A 261 24.36 22.88 4.95
N ASP A 262 24.16 23.55 6.09
CA ASP A 262 23.82 24.97 6.14
C ASP A 262 24.79 25.84 5.33
N HIS A 263 24.33 27.01 4.88
CA HIS A 263 25.07 27.95 4.03
C HIS A 263 26.37 28.48 4.66
N ASN A 264 26.55 28.33 5.97
CA ASN A 264 27.78 28.65 6.68
C ASN A 264 28.81 27.51 6.67
N THR A 265 28.51 26.38 6.02
CA THR A 265 29.37 25.19 5.94
C THR A 265 29.38 24.63 4.51
N ILE A 266 29.50 25.53 3.52
CA ILE A 266 29.35 25.22 2.09
C ILE A 266 30.37 24.22 1.53
N ASP A 267 31.57 24.15 2.13
CA ASP A 267 32.64 23.24 1.70
C ASP A 267 32.45 21.81 2.24
N ASP A 268 31.58 21.62 3.23
CA ASP A 268 31.23 20.32 3.77
C ASP A 268 29.97 19.79 3.08
N ARG A 269 30.18 18.82 2.18
CA ARG A 269 29.09 18.10 1.47
C ARG A 269 28.88 16.69 2.04
N SER A 270 29.43 16.40 3.22
CA SER A 270 29.26 15.08 3.87
C SER A 270 27.82 14.79 4.29
N GLN A 271 26.97 15.83 4.37
CA GLN A 271 25.55 15.75 4.74
C GLN A 271 24.61 15.82 3.52
N ASP A 272 25.16 15.76 2.31
CA ASP A 272 24.37 15.80 1.09
C ASP A 272 23.70 14.48 0.79
N THR A 273 22.40 14.53 0.53
CA THR A 273 21.65 13.38 0.02
C THR A 273 20.75 13.81 -1.12
N GLN A 274 20.34 12.84 -1.94
CA GLN A 274 19.36 13.02 -3.00
C GLN A 274 18.41 11.84 -3.00
N THR A 275 17.14 12.09 -2.72
CA THR A 275 16.08 11.08 -2.72
C THR A 275 15.09 11.39 -3.85
N PRO A 276 15.05 10.60 -4.94
CA PRO A 276 14.14 10.84 -6.07
C PRO A 276 12.67 10.83 -5.67
N VAL A 277 11.88 11.73 -6.28
CA VAL A 277 10.42 11.75 -6.13
C VAL A 277 9.73 11.92 -7.49
N THR A 278 8.51 11.41 -7.62
CA THR A 278 7.67 11.54 -8.82
C THR A 278 6.25 11.97 -8.48
N PHE A 279 5.67 12.81 -9.34
CA PHE A 279 4.31 13.30 -9.21
C PHE A 279 3.35 12.48 -10.06
N ALA A 280 2.13 12.29 -9.56
CA ALA A 280 1.03 11.82 -10.40
C ALA A 280 0.71 12.89 -11.44
N PRO A 281 0.33 12.53 -12.69
CA PRO A 281 -0.14 13.50 -13.66
C PRO A 281 -1.21 14.40 -13.04
N PRO A 282 -1.21 15.72 -13.33
CA PRO A 282 -2.21 16.61 -12.80
C PRO A 282 -3.59 16.11 -13.24
N VAL A 283 -4.51 15.98 -12.27
CA VAL A 283 -5.90 15.69 -12.57
C VAL A 283 -6.44 16.91 -13.30
N VAL A 284 -6.54 16.83 -14.63
CA VAL A 284 -7.22 17.83 -15.43
C VAL A 284 -8.70 17.74 -15.06
N VAL A 285 -9.13 18.56 -14.10
CA VAL A 285 -10.55 18.83 -13.93
C VAL A 285 -10.98 19.50 -15.23
N PRO A 286 -11.91 18.92 -16.01
CA PRO A 286 -12.36 19.57 -17.24
C PRO A 286 -12.83 20.98 -16.91
N THR A 287 -12.15 21.99 -17.43
CA THR A 287 -12.55 23.39 -17.28
C THR A 287 -13.66 23.65 -18.27
N GLY A 288 -14.87 23.27 -17.91
CA GLY A 288 -16.06 23.40 -18.74
C GLY A 288 -17.27 22.74 -18.09
N PRO A 289 -18.46 22.98 -18.65
CA PRO A 289 -19.69 22.33 -18.21
C PRO A 289 -19.55 20.80 -18.34
N ALA A 290 -19.95 20.07 -17.32
CA ALA A 290 -20.00 18.61 -17.34
C ALA A 290 -21.33 18.15 -16.76
N VAL A 291 -21.91 17.11 -17.38
CA VAL A 291 -23.17 16.51 -16.94
C VAL A 291 -22.97 15.04 -16.62
N THR A 292 -23.43 14.67 -15.43
CA THR A 292 -23.50 13.29 -14.94
C THR A 292 -24.95 12.90 -14.71
N ALA A 293 -25.21 11.60 -14.72
CA ALA A 293 -26.49 11.04 -14.29
C ALA A 293 -26.21 9.87 -13.35
N ASN A 294 -27.12 9.60 -12.41
CA ASN A 294 -26.98 8.46 -11.51
C ASN A 294 -27.01 7.11 -12.26
N LYS A 295 -27.51 7.11 -13.49
CA LYS A 295 -27.49 5.96 -14.40
C LYS A 295 -27.44 6.45 -15.85
N THR A 296 -26.52 5.90 -16.64
CA THR A 296 -26.40 6.20 -18.08
C THR A 296 -26.49 4.96 -18.95
N THR A 297 -26.40 3.76 -18.38
CA THR A 297 -26.48 2.51 -19.13
C THR A 297 -27.60 1.63 -18.62
N ASN A 298 -28.13 0.78 -19.50
CA ASN A 298 -29.21 -0.17 -19.17
C ASN A 298 -30.41 0.52 -18.53
N LEU A 299 -30.77 1.68 -19.08
CA LEU A 299 -31.96 2.43 -18.65
C LEU A 299 -33.22 1.64 -18.98
N THR A 300 -34.15 1.59 -18.02
CA THR A 300 -35.48 1.01 -18.24
C THR A 300 -36.45 2.14 -18.58
N VAL A 301 -37.30 1.95 -19.60
CA VAL A 301 -38.31 2.96 -19.96
C VAL A 301 -39.22 3.24 -18.78
N GLY A 302 -39.43 4.52 -18.48
CA GLY A 302 -40.23 5.01 -17.36
C GLY A 302 -39.46 5.19 -16.04
N GLU A 303 -38.21 4.72 -15.94
CA GLU A 303 -37.37 4.96 -14.77
C GLU A 303 -37.02 6.45 -14.64
N THR A 304 -37.09 7.01 -13.43
CA THR A 304 -36.65 8.39 -13.15
C THR A 304 -35.15 8.43 -12.91
N ILE A 305 -34.43 9.20 -13.73
CA ILE A 305 -32.99 9.42 -13.67
C ILE A 305 -32.71 10.77 -13.02
N THR A 306 -31.75 10.83 -12.09
CA THR A 306 -31.22 12.09 -11.55
C THR A 306 -30.04 12.53 -12.41
N VAL A 307 -30.09 13.77 -12.89
CA VAL A 307 -29.09 14.41 -13.75
C VAL A 307 -28.50 15.60 -13.00
N SER A 308 -27.18 15.69 -12.96
CA SER A 308 -26.43 16.74 -12.26
C SER A 308 -25.42 17.38 -13.20
N GLY A 309 -25.34 18.70 -13.17
CA GLY A 309 -24.34 19.48 -13.90
C GLY A 309 -23.36 20.20 -12.98
N THR A 310 -22.11 20.35 -13.40
CA THR A 310 -21.05 21.13 -12.74
C THR A 310 -20.29 21.98 -13.77
N GLY A 311 -19.63 23.05 -13.33
CA GLY A 311 -18.82 23.89 -14.22
C GLY A 311 -19.64 24.80 -15.14
N PHE A 312 -20.94 24.99 -14.83
CA PHE A 312 -21.81 25.91 -15.56
C PHE A 312 -21.66 27.34 -15.04
N GLU A 313 -21.77 28.33 -15.91
CA GLU A 313 -21.74 29.74 -15.53
C GLU A 313 -23.17 30.25 -15.33
N GLY A 314 -23.60 30.39 -14.06
CA GLY A 314 -24.95 30.83 -13.71
C GLY A 314 -25.32 32.22 -14.27
N ALA A 315 -24.34 33.07 -14.59
CA ALA A 315 -24.54 34.38 -15.19
C ALA A 315 -24.56 34.37 -16.73
N ALA A 316 -23.87 33.43 -17.39
CA ALA A 316 -23.90 33.27 -18.85
C ALA A 316 -25.12 32.47 -19.33
N ALA A 317 -25.73 31.64 -18.46
CA ALA A 317 -27.06 31.07 -18.70
C ALA A 317 -28.17 32.10 -18.41
N GLY A 318 -28.08 33.32 -18.97
CA GLY A 318 -29.01 34.43 -18.73
C GLY A 318 -30.49 34.08 -18.97
N THR A 319 -30.73 33.01 -19.76
CA THR A 319 -32.03 32.45 -20.11
C THR A 319 -32.31 31.07 -19.50
N GLY A 320 -31.38 30.50 -18.72
CA GLY A 320 -31.43 29.11 -18.21
C GLY A 320 -30.86 28.07 -19.20
N LEU A 321 -31.02 26.79 -18.85
CA LEU A 321 -30.57 25.65 -19.66
C LEU A 321 -31.73 24.69 -19.93
N TYR A 322 -31.86 24.22 -21.17
CA TYR A 322 -32.63 23.00 -21.42
C TYR A 322 -31.73 21.79 -21.21
N TYR A 323 -32.30 20.72 -20.65
CA TYR A 323 -31.66 19.41 -20.58
C TYR A 323 -32.67 18.33 -20.99
N GLY A 324 -32.19 17.21 -21.52
CA GLY A 324 -33.13 16.23 -22.08
C GLY A 324 -32.48 15.13 -22.89
N ILE A 325 -33.24 14.06 -23.14
CA ILE A 325 -32.80 12.93 -23.95
C ILE A 325 -33.08 13.23 -25.42
N VAL A 326 -32.08 13.01 -26.26
CA VAL A 326 -32.16 13.23 -27.71
C VAL A 326 -31.50 12.06 -28.44
N GLN A 327 -32.07 11.66 -29.58
CA GLN A 327 -31.39 10.79 -30.52
C GLN A 327 -30.32 11.60 -31.26
N ASP A 328 -29.08 11.12 -31.24
CA ASP A 328 -27.90 11.92 -31.60
C ASP A 328 -27.94 12.48 -33.03
N ASP A 329 -28.43 11.71 -33.99
CA ASP A 329 -28.54 12.10 -35.41
C ASP A 329 -29.82 12.91 -35.73
N GLN A 330 -30.72 13.09 -34.76
CA GLN A 330 -31.89 13.96 -34.85
C GLN A 330 -31.71 15.25 -34.03
N PHE A 331 -30.56 15.42 -33.35
CA PHE A 331 -30.32 16.54 -32.45
C PHE A 331 -30.49 17.90 -33.14
N SER A 332 -31.23 18.79 -32.49
CA SER A 332 -31.40 20.17 -32.92
C SER A 332 -31.49 21.11 -31.72
N THR A 333 -30.77 22.22 -31.80
CA THR A 333 -30.76 23.28 -30.78
C THR A 333 -31.95 24.23 -30.88
N THR A 334 -32.68 24.19 -32.01
CA THR A 334 -33.77 25.12 -32.32
C THR A 334 -35.11 24.42 -32.56
N ASN A 335 -35.12 23.10 -32.80
CA ASN A 335 -36.34 22.33 -32.97
C ASN A 335 -36.67 21.51 -31.72
N ALA A 336 -37.71 21.90 -30.99
CA ALA A 336 -38.17 21.16 -29.80
C ALA A 336 -38.60 19.72 -30.10
N GLY A 337 -39.07 19.42 -31.32
CA GLY A 337 -39.47 18.08 -31.73
C GLY A 337 -38.31 17.07 -31.84
N ALA A 338 -37.06 17.54 -31.82
CA ALA A 338 -35.88 16.67 -31.74
C ALA A 338 -35.68 16.04 -30.36
N TRP A 339 -36.31 16.60 -29.31
CA TRP A 339 -36.09 16.21 -27.93
C TRP A 339 -37.12 15.16 -27.52
N ILE A 340 -36.64 13.96 -27.17
CA ILE A 340 -37.49 12.86 -26.68
C ILE A 340 -38.09 13.25 -25.34
N THR A 341 -37.26 13.86 -24.49
CA THR A 341 -37.65 14.46 -23.22
C THR A 341 -37.00 15.82 -23.06
N THR A 342 -37.64 16.71 -22.32
CA THR A 342 -37.13 18.07 -22.08
C THR A 342 -37.43 18.49 -20.65
N GLY A 343 -36.43 19.04 -19.99
CA GLY A 343 -36.54 19.76 -18.73
C GLY A 343 -35.83 21.10 -18.84
N PHE A 344 -36.07 21.98 -17.88
CA PHE A 344 -35.53 23.34 -17.86
C PHE A 344 -34.93 23.65 -16.49
N ILE A 345 -33.68 24.11 -16.49
CA ILE A 345 -32.97 24.63 -15.32
C ILE A 345 -32.99 26.14 -15.41
N THR A 346 -33.68 26.78 -14.46
CA THR A 346 -33.67 28.23 -14.34
C THR A 346 -32.30 28.71 -13.86
N LYS A 347 -31.95 29.96 -14.18
CA LYS A 347 -30.70 30.58 -13.68
C LYS A 347 -30.54 30.49 -12.15
N GLY A 348 -31.65 30.55 -11.41
CA GLY A 348 -31.63 30.50 -9.94
C GLY A 348 -31.34 29.10 -9.38
N GLN A 349 -31.49 28.06 -10.19
CA GLN A 349 -31.15 26.68 -9.82
C GLN A 349 -29.68 26.35 -10.05
N ILE A 350 -28.91 27.23 -10.70
CA ILE A 350 -27.47 27.06 -10.90
C ILE A 350 -26.73 27.81 -9.79
N VAL A 351 -26.28 27.08 -8.77
CA VAL A 351 -25.61 27.63 -7.58
C VAL A 351 -24.17 27.14 -7.55
N GLY A 352 -23.19 28.06 -7.50
CA GLY A 352 -21.77 27.69 -7.54
C GLY A 352 -21.37 26.95 -8.82
N GLY A 353 -22.11 27.16 -9.90
CA GLY A 353 -21.96 26.45 -11.17
C GLY A 353 -22.45 25.01 -11.19
N ALA A 354 -23.24 24.61 -10.19
CA ALA A 354 -23.84 23.29 -10.09
C ALA A 354 -25.37 23.35 -10.11
N TRP A 355 -26.00 22.30 -10.63
CA TRP A 355 -27.45 22.09 -10.60
C TRP A 355 -27.77 20.59 -10.57
N THR A 356 -28.97 20.24 -10.10
CA THR A 356 -29.50 18.86 -10.12
C THR A 356 -30.98 18.88 -10.47
N ALA A 357 -31.41 17.94 -11.30
CA ALA A 357 -32.82 17.74 -11.66
C ALA A 357 -33.08 16.27 -12.02
N THR A 358 -34.33 15.93 -12.30
CA THR A 358 -34.73 14.57 -12.69
C THR A 358 -35.34 14.53 -14.08
N ILE A 359 -35.23 13.40 -14.77
CA ILE A 359 -35.90 13.15 -16.05
C ILE A 359 -36.38 11.71 -16.13
N ASN A 360 -37.53 11.47 -16.78
CA ASN A 360 -38.01 10.11 -17.01
C ASN A 360 -37.36 9.53 -18.26
N ALA A 361 -36.77 8.34 -18.13
CA ALA A 361 -36.12 7.64 -19.23
C ALA A 361 -37.17 7.23 -20.28
N THR A 362 -37.20 7.93 -21.41
CA THR A 362 -38.06 7.60 -22.55
C THR A 362 -37.16 7.22 -23.72
N ALA A 363 -37.41 6.06 -24.33
CA ALA A 363 -36.57 5.55 -25.41
C ALA A 363 -37.10 5.87 -26.81
N VAL A 364 -38.41 6.11 -26.95
CA VAL A 364 -39.06 6.32 -28.25
C VAL A 364 -40.01 7.50 -28.16
N ASN A 365 -39.90 8.45 -29.08
CA ASN A 365 -40.84 9.56 -29.25
C ASN A 365 -40.84 10.00 -30.72
N GLY A 366 -41.99 9.95 -31.38
CA GLY A 366 -42.10 10.22 -32.81
C GLY A 366 -41.20 9.31 -33.63
N VAL A 367 -40.28 9.90 -34.40
CA VAL A 367 -39.30 9.18 -35.23
C VAL A 367 -38.04 8.75 -34.49
N SER A 368 -37.82 9.26 -33.27
CA SER A 368 -36.66 8.90 -32.46
C SER A 368 -36.85 7.57 -31.75
N ASN A 369 -35.82 6.73 -31.77
CA ASN A 369 -35.76 5.40 -31.18
C ASN A 369 -34.35 5.05 -30.65
N CYS A 370 -34.17 5.20 -29.34
CA CYS A 370 -32.95 4.93 -28.59
C CYS A 370 -32.64 3.44 -28.36
N PHE A 371 -33.53 2.52 -28.79
CA PHE A 371 -33.19 1.10 -28.81
C PHE A 371 -32.37 0.71 -30.03
N VAL A 372 -32.41 1.55 -31.07
CA VAL A 372 -31.77 1.29 -32.37
C VAL A 372 -30.64 2.28 -32.62
N ASN A 373 -30.85 3.55 -32.29
CA ASN A 373 -29.90 4.63 -32.54
C ASN A 373 -29.23 5.12 -31.25
N ALA A 374 -28.06 5.72 -31.39
CA ALA A 374 -27.37 6.36 -30.27
C ALA A 374 -28.20 7.53 -29.71
N CYS A 375 -28.29 7.59 -28.39
CA CYS A 375 -28.96 8.67 -27.68
C CYS A 375 -28.06 9.20 -26.56
N SER A 376 -28.27 10.47 -26.23
CA SER A 376 -27.54 11.15 -25.18
C SER A 376 -28.47 12.06 -24.38
N ILE A 377 -28.08 12.37 -23.14
CA ILE A 377 -28.57 13.54 -22.41
C ILE A 377 -27.80 14.74 -22.93
N TYR A 378 -28.52 15.72 -23.48
CA TYR A 378 -27.95 16.99 -23.89
C TYR A 378 -28.26 18.06 -22.85
N THR A 379 -27.35 19.00 -22.67
CA THR A 379 -27.70 20.35 -22.18
C THR A 379 -27.47 21.37 -23.27
N VAL A 380 -28.38 22.32 -23.36
CA VAL A 380 -28.26 23.43 -24.29
C VAL A 380 -28.66 24.73 -23.61
N MET A 381 -27.98 25.82 -23.96
CA MET A 381 -28.46 27.14 -23.54
C MET A 381 -29.86 27.41 -24.08
N ALA A 382 -30.72 27.94 -23.22
CA ALA A 382 -32.14 28.10 -23.53
C ALA A 382 -32.44 29.33 -24.40
N HIS A 383 -33.64 29.32 -24.98
CA HIS A 383 -34.24 30.44 -25.72
C HIS A 383 -33.42 30.98 -26.90
N GLY A 384 -32.75 30.08 -27.62
CA GLY A 384 -32.05 30.42 -28.86
C GLY A 384 -30.75 31.20 -28.66
N SER A 385 -30.13 31.09 -27.47
CA SER A 385 -28.79 31.63 -27.22
C SER A 385 -27.82 31.18 -28.31
N THR A 386 -27.08 32.15 -28.87
CA THR A 386 -26.00 31.90 -29.83
C THR A 386 -24.72 31.43 -29.14
N ASP A 387 -24.59 31.67 -27.84
CA ASP A 387 -23.52 31.10 -27.04
C ASP A 387 -23.83 29.61 -26.82
N ARG A 388 -22.88 28.75 -27.19
CA ARG A 388 -22.93 27.28 -27.06
C ARG A 388 -21.81 26.73 -26.18
N SER A 389 -21.09 27.60 -25.46
CA SER A 389 -19.99 27.21 -24.55
C SER A 389 -20.45 26.33 -23.39
N GLN A 390 -21.74 26.31 -23.08
CA GLN A 390 -22.35 25.51 -22.00
C GLN A 390 -23.10 24.26 -22.50
N ASP A 391 -22.98 23.95 -23.78
CA ASP A 391 -23.59 22.73 -24.32
C ASP A 391 -22.82 21.50 -23.86
N THR A 392 -23.56 20.45 -23.47
CA THR A 392 -22.96 19.16 -23.13
C THR A 392 -23.70 18.02 -23.81
N LYS A 393 -23.01 16.89 -23.92
CA LYS A 393 -23.55 15.62 -24.43
C LYS A 393 -23.04 14.50 -23.55
N THR A 394 -23.95 13.77 -22.90
CA THR A 394 -23.66 12.61 -22.06
C THR A 394 -24.34 11.38 -22.66
N PRO A 395 -23.59 10.44 -23.28
CA PRO A 395 -24.16 9.26 -23.91
C PRO A 395 -24.95 8.39 -22.94
N ILE A 396 -26.05 7.79 -23.42
CA ILE A 396 -26.86 6.84 -22.66
C ILE A 396 -27.21 5.59 -23.47
N THR A 397 -27.54 4.49 -22.78
CA THR A 397 -28.08 3.28 -23.39
C THR A 397 -29.31 2.76 -22.65
N PHE A 398 -30.28 2.25 -23.41
CA PHE A 398 -31.46 1.58 -22.88
C PHE A 398 -31.28 0.07 -22.90
N THR A 399 -31.88 -0.62 -21.93
CA THR A 399 -32.05 -2.07 -22.01
C THR A 399 -32.99 -2.38 -23.17
N ALA A 400 -32.53 -3.19 -24.13
CA ALA A 400 -33.36 -3.62 -25.24
C ALA A 400 -34.64 -4.31 -24.72
N PRO A 401 -35.82 -4.04 -25.29
CA PRO A 401 -37.02 -4.77 -24.92
C PRO A 401 -36.79 -6.26 -25.18
N ALA A 402 -37.29 -7.12 -24.29
CA ALA A 402 -37.35 -8.55 -24.60
C ALA A 402 -38.11 -8.72 -25.92
N ALA A 403 -37.50 -9.37 -26.91
CA ALA A 403 -38.18 -9.68 -28.15
C ALA A 403 -39.47 -10.42 -27.81
N ALA A 404 -40.61 -9.91 -28.27
CA ALA A 404 -41.86 -10.64 -28.15
C ALA A 404 -41.65 -12.04 -28.76
N PRO A 405 -42.18 -13.12 -28.15
CA PRO A 405 -42.14 -14.42 -28.79
C PRO A 405 -42.85 -14.29 -30.14
N VAL A 406 -42.10 -14.50 -31.21
CA VAL A 406 -42.67 -14.64 -32.55
C VAL A 406 -43.62 -15.83 -32.50
N SER A 407 -44.92 -15.57 -32.60
CA SER A 407 -45.90 -16.63 -32.85
C SER A 407 -45.49 -17.35 -34.13
N ALA A 408 -45.14 -18.62 -34.01
CA ALA A 408 -44.84 -19.47 -35.16
C ALA A 408 -46.04 -19.42 -36.13
N PRO A 409 -45.81 -19.38 -37.46
CA PRO A 409 -46.91 -19.49 -38.41
C PRO A 409 -47.63 -20.82 -38.16
N VAL A 410 -48.94 -20.76 -37.96
CA VAL A 410 -49.81 -21.93 -37.98
C VAL A 410 -49.68 -22.53 -39.37
N VAL A 411 -48.95 -23.64 -39.46
CA VAL A 411 -48.95 -24.48 -40.65
C VAL A 411 -50.33 -25.14 -40.68
N ASP A 412 -51.18 -24.73 -41.61
CA ASP A 412 -52.40 -25.47 -41.90
C ASP A 412 -52.04 -26.90 -42.27
N ALA A 413 -52.75 -27.85 -41.64
CA ALA A 413 -52.58 -29.27 -41.85
C ALA A 413 -52.82 -29.65 -43.32
N PRO A 414 -52.09 -30.63 -43.87
CA PRO A 414 -52.22 -31.01 -45.27
C PRO A 414 -53.59 -31.66 -45.55
N GLU A 415 -54.27 -31.15 -46.57
CA GLU A 415 -55.46 -31.75 -47.16
C GLU A 415 -55.10 -33.12 -47.75
N ILE A 416 -55.75 -34.18 -47.28
CA ILE A 416 -55.64 -35.54 -47.83
C ILE A 416 -56.44 -35.59 -49.14
N GLN A 417 -55.76 -35.49 -50.28
CA GLN A 417 -56.37 -35.80 -51.57
C GLN A 417 -56.28 -37.30 -51.87
N ASN A 418 -57.45 -37.89 -52.10
CA ASN A 418 -57.64 -39.23 -52.65
C ASN A 418 -57.08 -39.32 -54.08
N VAL A 419 -56.40 -40.44 -54.34
CA VAL A 419 -55.81 -40.83 -55.62
C VAL A 419 -56.87 -41.43 -56.54
N ALA A 420 -56.98 -40.95 -57.79
CA ALA A 420 -57.37 -41.78 -58.94
C ALA A 420 -57.00 -41.13 -60.28
N SER A 421 -55.92 -41.65 -60.91
CA SER A 421 -55.70 -41.89 -62.35
C SER A 421 -55.81 -40.69 -63.35
N VAL A 422 -54.92 -40.45 -64.32
CA VAL A 422 -54.31 -41.36 -65.30
C VAL A 422 -53.03 -40.70 -65.88
N GLN A 423 -51.93 -41.44 -65.73
CA GLN A 423 -50.81 -41.71 -66.65
C GLN A 423 -50.79 -41.04 -68.05
N SER A 424 -49.71 -40.32 -68.35
CA SER A 424 -48.94 -40.53 -69.59
C SER A 424 -47.51 -40.04 -69.42
N ASP A 425 -46.60 -41.00 -69.39
CA ASP A 425 -45.15 -40.89 -69.58
C ASP A 425 -44.79 -40.09 -70.84
N ALA A 426 -43.66 -39.38 -70.78
CA ALA A 426 -42.48 -39.75 -71.55
C ALA A 426 -41.31 -38.80 -71.27
N GLY A 427 -40.16 -39.36 -70.88
CA GLY A 427 -38.86 -38.78 -71.23
C GLY A 427 -37.82 -38.63 -70.12
N GLU A 428 -37.37 -39.76 -69.56
CA GLU A 428 -36.03 -39.96 -68.98
C GLU A 428 -34.95 -39.51 -70.00
N GLY A 429 -33.75 -39.00 -69.70
CA GLY A 429 -32.85 -38.86 -68.53
C GLY A 429 -31.47 -38.42 -69.11
N PRO A 430 -30.31 -38.55 -68.45
CA PRO A 430 -30.02 -38.67 -67.02
C PRO A 430 -28.90 -37.65 -66.58
N PRO A 431 -28.43 -37.69 -65.31
CA PRO A 431 -27.74 -36.61 -64.60
C PRO A 431 -26.23 -36.85 -64.39
N VAL A 432 -25.47 -35.81 -64.01
CA VAL A 432 -24.19 -35.97 -63.30
C VAL A 432 -23.98 -34.84 -62.28
N ALA A 433 -23.66 -35.21 -61.05
CA ALA A 433 -23.41 -34.34 -59.90
C ALA A 433 -22.11 -33.51 -60.01
N PRO A 434 -21.95 -32.37 -59.31
CA PRO A 434 -20.66 -31.73 -59.15
C PRO A 434 -19.90 -32.20 -57.90
N LEU A 435 -18.63 -32.48 -58.15
CA LEU A 435 -17.54 -32.77 -57.24
C LEU A 435 -17.16 -31.52 -56.40
N ALA A 436 -16.78 -31.76 -55.15
CA ALA A 436 -16.09 -30.82 -54.29
C ALA A 436 -14.61 -30.68 -54.69
N ILE A 437 -14.10 -29.44 -54.78
CA ILE A 437 -12.66 -29.14 -54.79
C ILE A 437 -12.42 -27.91 -53.91
N GLY A 438 -11.56 -28.07 -52.91
CA GLY A 438 -11.06 -26.99 -52.06
C GLY A 438 -10.04 -26.11 -52.78
N GLY A 439 -10.06 -24.82 -52.45
CA GLY A 439 -9.10 -23.83 -52.93
C GLY A 439 -8.54 -23.01 -51.77
N VAL A 440 -7.24 -23.15 -51.55
CA VAL A 440 -6.40 -22.30 -50.70
C VAL A 440 -6.00 -21.06 -51.50
N ILE A 441 -6.21 -19.84 -50.98
CA ILE A 441 -5.49 -18.65 -51.44
C ILE A 441 -5.10 -17.77 -50.24
N ALA A 442 -3.80 -17.45 -50.22
CA ALA A 442 -3.11 -16.59 -49.29
C ALA A 442 -3.47 -15.09 -49.46
N ALA A 443 -3.50 -14.35 -48.36
CA ALA A 443 -3.51 -12.89 -48.36
C ALA A 443 -2.27 -12.37 -47.62
N GLY A 444 -1.44 -11.62 -48.35
CA GLY A 444 -0.16 -11.09 -47.88
C GLY A 444 -0.31 -9.90 -46.94
N LEU A 445 0.58 -9.86 -45.94
CA LEU A 445 0.87 -8.70 -45.10
C LEU A 445 1.56 -7.60 -45.93
N ALA A 446 1.02 -6.38 -45.89
CA ALA A 446 1.71 -5.17 -46.31
C ALA A 446 2.34 -4.50 -45.07
N VAL A 447 3.67 -4.44 -45.04
CA VAL A 447 4.46 -3.67 -44.07
C VAL A 447 4.88 -2.36 -44.75
N THR A 448 4.42 -1.24 -44.22
CA THR A 448 4.80 0.11 -44.69
C THR A 448 6.03 0.58 -43.93
N ALA A 449 7.18 0.67 -44.62
CA ALA A 449 8.41 1.27 -44.10
C ALA A 449 8.50 2.75 -44.52
N LEU A 450 8.51 3.67 -43.55
CA LEU A 450 8.86 5.07 -43.78
C LEU A 450 10.38 5.23 -43.84
N ARG A 451 10.88 5.67 -45.00
CA ARG A 451 12.22 6.26 -45.16
C ARG A 451 12.19 7.72 -44.70
N ARG A 452 13.07 8.10 -43.78
CA ARG A 452 13.54 9.49 -43.60
C ARG A 452 14.94 9.61 -44.17
N ARG A 453 15.13 10.58 -45.06
CA ARG A 453 16.42 11.21 -45.40
C ARG A 453 16.21 12.72 -45.28
N SER A 454 16.94 13.33 -44.35
CA SER A 454 17.60 14.64 -44.36
C SER A 454 17.89 14.99 -42.92
#